data_AF-A0A954HPY8-F1
#
_entry.id   AF-A0A954HPY8-F1
#
_cell.length_a   1.000
_cell.length_b   1.000
_cell.length_c   1.000
_cell.angle_alpha   90.00
_cell.angle_beta   90.00
_cell.angle_gamma   90.00
#
_symmetry.space_group_name_H-M   'P 1'
#
loop_
_entity.id
_entity.type
_entity.pdbx_description
1 polymer ?
#
loop_
_entity_poly.entity_id
_entity_poly.type
_entity_poly.pdbx_seq_one_letter_code
_entity_poly.pdbx_strand_id
1 'polypeptide(L)'
;MTDLQFSIRLAEHSDAVAIAEIYNEAIRTTTATFDTEPKSVEDRRQWLEQHDQRHPVWVAEVDGSVVGWASISAWSDRPAYNDT
;
A
#
# COMPACT_ATOMS: atom_id res chain seq x y z
N MET A 1 15.70 12.87 24.52
CA MET A 1 15.19 12.05 23.40
C MET A 1 13.81 12.56 23.12
N THR A 2 13.54 13.02 21.90
CA THR A 2 12.16 13.31 21.48
C THR A 2 11.49 11.97 21.25
N ASP A 3 10.34 11.72 21.88
CA ASP A 3 9.55 10.53 21.58
C ASP A 3 8.97 10.67 20.17
N LEU A 4 9.29 9.72 19.30
CA LEU A 4 8.69 9.61 17.96
C LEU A 4 7.29 9.02 18.10
N GLN A 5 6.30 9.63 17.47
CA GLN A 5 4.94 9.09 17.45
C GLN A 5 4.82 8.05 16.34
N PHE A 6 4.68 6.78 16.73
CA PHE A 6 4.45 5.66 15.81
C PHE A 6 2.99 5.21 15.86
N SER A 7 2.37 5.00 14.69
CA SER A 7 1.04 4.38 14.60
C SER A 7 0.90 3.48 13.37
N ILE A 8 -0.06 2.55 13.43
CA ILE A 8 -0.50 1.75 12.28
C ILE A 8 -2.00 1.99 12.12
N ARG A 9 -2.43 2.33 10.91
CA ARG A 9 -3.84 2.62 10.59
C ARG A 9 -4.21 2.11 9.20
N LEU A 10 -5.50 2.01 8.93
CA LEU A 10 -5.98 1.77 7.57
C LEU A 10 -5.54 2.93 6.67
N ALA A 11 -5.17 2.59 5.44
CA ALA A 11 -4.81 3.57 4.43
C ALA A 11 -6.05 4.36 3.99
N GLU A 12 -5.85 5.65 3.72
CA GLU A 12 -6.82 6.55 3.11
C GLU A 12 -6.37 6.93 1.69
N HIS A 13 -7.27 7.48 0.87
CA HIS A 13 -6.94 7.90 -0.50
C HIS A 13 -5.83 8.97 -0.56
N SER A 14 -5.59 9.72 0.52
CA SER A 14 -4.48 10.67 0.64
C SER A 14 -3.11 9.98 0.75
N ASP A 15 -3.06 8.75 1.26
CA ASP A 15 -1.80 7.99 1.41
C ASP A 15 -1.27 7.47 0.05
N ALA A 16 -2.06 7.58 -1.03
CA ALA A 16 -1.68 7.14 -2.37
C ALA A 16 -0.35 7.74 -2.84
N VAL A 17 -0.04 8.99 -2.44
CA VAL A 17 1.23 9.64 -2.75
C VAL A 17 2.39 8.88 -2.12
N ALA A 18 2.36 8.68 -0.80
CA ALA A 18 3.43 8.00 -0.07
C ALA A 18 3.58 6.53 -0.49
N ILE A 19 2.46 5.83 -0.71
CA ILE A 19 2.47 4.45 -1.22
C ILE A 19 3.13 4.37 -2.60
N ALA A 20 2.80 5.30 -3.51
CA ALA A 20 3.43 5.36 -4.83
C ALA A 20 4.94 5.62 -4.72
N GLU A 21 5.36 6.53 -3.84
CA GLU A 21 6.78 6.83 -3.61
C GLU A 21 7.56 5.60 -3.13
N ILE A 22 7.07 4.94 -2.07
CA ILE A 22 7.67 3.74 -1.48
C ILE A 22 7.72 2.59 -2.51
N TYR A 23 6.60 2.34 -3.21
CA TYR A 23 6.53 1.25 -4.18
C TYR A 23 7.43 1.50 -5.40
N ASN A 24 7.51 2.74 -5.87
CA ASN A 24 8.36 3.11 -6.99
C ASN A 24 9.84 3.08 -6.63
N GLU A 25 10.21 3.33 -5.37
CA GLU A 25 11.57 3.08 -4.90
C GLU A 25 11.91 1.59 -5.00
N ALA A 26 11.01 0.71 -4.55
CA ALA A 26 11.18 -0.74 -4.66
C ALA A 26 11.29 -1.20 -6.12
N ILE A 27 10.48 -0.66 -7.04
CA ILE A 27 10.59 -0.92 -8.49
C ILE A 27 11.97 -0.56 -9.03
N ARG A 28 12.50 0.61 -8.67
CA ARG A 28 13.78 1.12 -9.21
C ARG A 28 15.01 0.40 -8.66
N THR A 29 14.92 -0.11 -7.45
CA THR A 29 16.12 -0.51 -6.67
C THR A 29 16.14 -1.98 -6.28
N THR A 30 15.04 -2.72 -6.49
CA THR A 30 14.92 -4.12 -6.06
C THR A 30 14.21 -4.98 -7.11
N THR A 31 14.10 -6.28 -6.83
CA THR A 31 13.27 -7.22 -7.58
C THR A 31 12.01 -7.64 -6.83
N ALA A 32 11.66 -6.96 -5.73
CA ALA A 32 10.62 -7.41 -4.82
C ALA A 32 9.20 -7.33 -5.40
N THR A 33 8.95 -6.41 -6.34
CA THR A 33 7.61 -6.14 -6.89
C THR A 33 7.34 -6.86 -8.20
N PHE A 34 8.40 -7.23 -8.94
CA PHE A 34 8.37 -7.64 -10.36
C PHE A 34 7.69 -6.66 -11.33
N ASP A 35 7.30 -5.46 -10.89
CA ASP A 35 6.91 -4.36 -11.76
C ASP A 35 8.15 -3.67 -12.33
N THR A 36 8.12 -3.28 -13.61
CA THR A 36 9.21 -2.54 -14.27
C THR A 36 8.90 -1.07 -14.47
N GLU A 37 7.63 -0.69 -14.45
CA GLU A 37 7.17 0.66 -14.73
C GLU A 37 6.66 1.36 -13.47
N PRO A 38 7.11 2.61 -13.20
CA PRO A 38 6.60 3.39 -12.07
C PRO A 38 5.08 3.56 -12.10
N LYS A 39 4.44 3.49 -10.94
CA LYS A 39 3.02 3.75 -10.74
C LYS A 39 2.79 5.23 -10.45
N SER A 40 1.80 5.83 -11.10
CA SER A 40 1.36 7.19 -10.75
C SER A 40 0.60 7.20 -9.42
N VAL A 41 0.43 8.39 -8.84
CA VAL A 41 -0.42 8.59 -7.66
C VAL A 41 -1.86 8.16 -7.94
N GLU A 42 -2.35 8.45 -9.15
CA GLU A 42 -3.71 8.08 -9.56
C GLU A 42 -3.87 6.56 -9.69
N ASP A 43 -2.86 5.85 -10.24
CA ASP A 43 -2.87 4.39 -10.27
C ASP A 43 -2.92 3.77 -8.87
N ARG A 44 -2.28 4.41 -7.87
CA ARG A 44 -2.32 3.95 -6.48
C ARG A 44 -3.62 4.31 -5.78
N ARG A 45 -4.23 5.45 -6.12
CA ARG A 45 -5.58 5.79 -5.64
C ARG A 45 -6.61 4.77 -6.12
N GLN A 46 -6.63 4.46 -7.42
CA GLN A 46 -7.53 3.43 -7.97
C GLN A 46 -7.26 2.03 -7.41
N TRP A 47 -5.98 1.71 -7.15
CA TRP A 47 -5.63 0.46 -6.50
C TRP A 47 -6.14 0.38 -5.05
N LEU A 48 -6.10 1.48 -4.28
CA LEU A 48 -6.70 1.54 -2.94
C LEU A 48 -8.22 1.35 -3.00
N GLU A 49 -8.90 1.91 -4.00
CA GLU A 49 -10.35 1.76 -4.18
C GLU A 49 -10.79 0.31 -4.46
N GLN A 50 -9.88 -0.52 -4.98
CA GLN A 50 -10.12 -1.95 -5.22
C GLN A 50 -9.98 -2.80 -3.95
N HIS A 51 -9.44 -2.24 -2.87
CA HIS A 51 -9.27 -2.93 -1.59
C HIS A 51 -10.50 -2.71 -0.70
N ASP A 52 -10.89 -3.74 0.05
CA ASP A 52 -12.07 -3.75 0.89
C ASP A 52 -11.73 -4.18 2.32
N GLN A 53 -12.74 -4.38 3.17
CA GLN A 53 -12.52 -4.79 4.56
C GLN A 53 -11.86 -6.16 4.70
N ARG A 54 -12.00 -7.04 3.70
CA ARG A 54 -11.37 -8.37 3.68
C ARG A 54 -9.93 -8.32 3.16
N HIS A 55 -9.67 -7.39 2.26
CA HIS A 55 -8.39 -7.15 1.63
C HIS A 55 -7.88 -5.76 2.02
N PRO A 56 -7.60 -5.48 3.31
CA PRO A 56 -7.29 -4.13 3.75
C PRO A 56 -5.89 -3.71 3.31
N VAL A 57 -5.70 -2.40 3.20
CA VAL A 57 -4.38 -1.76 3.12
C VAL A 57 -4.12 -1.00 4.41
N TRP A 58 -2.94 -1.19 4.98
CA TRP A 58 -2.46 -0.55 6.19
C TRP A 58 -1.26 0.31 5.88
N VAL A 59 -1.12 1.42 6.60
CA VAL A 59 0.08 2.26 6.60
C VAL A 59 0.68 2.31 8.00
N ALA A 60 1.99 2.35 8.05
CA ALA A 60 2.75 2.69 9.25
C ALA A 60 3.18 4.16 9.16
N GLU A 61 2.92 4.93 10.21
CA GLU A 61 3.19 6.36 10.28
C GLU A 61 4.18 6.66 11.42
N VAL A 62 5.16 7.54 11.13
CA VAL A 62 6.09 8.10 12.12
C VAL A 62 6.02 9.63 12.00
N ASP A 63 5.63 10.31 13.08
CA ASP A 63 5.51 11.78 13.14
C ASP A 63 4.72 12.39 11.97
N GLY A 64 3.58 11.79 11.61
CA GLY A 64 2.74 12.26 10.50
C GLY A 64 3.18 11.78 9.12
N SER A 65 4.34 11.11 9.00
CA SER A 65 4.86 10.63 7.71
C SER A 65 4.62 9.13 7.56
N VAL A 66 4.03 8.72 6.45
CA VAL A 66 3.92 7.29 6.11
C VAL A 66 5.31 6.75 5.76
N VAL A 67 5.78 5.77 6.52
CA VAL A 67 7.11 5.15 6.37
C VAL A 67 7.05 3.72 5.83
N GLY A 68 5.86 3.15 5.69
CA GLY A 68 5.66 1.80 5.18
C GLY A 68 4.19 1.48 5.01
N TRP A 69 3.90 0.41 4.26
CA TRP A 69 2.54 -0.07 4.06
C TRP A 69 2.52 -1.59 3.85
N ALA A 70 1.34 -2.18 4.06
CA ALA A 70 1.09 -3.59 3.80
C ALA A 70 -0.33 -3.75 3.26
N SER A 71 -0.55 -4.71 2.37
CA SER A 71 -1.88 -5.05 1.87
C SER A 71 -2.12 -6.55 1.87
N ILE A 72 -3.39 -6.91 1.95
CA ILE A 72 -3.87 -8.23 1.54
C ILE A 72 -4.63 -8.00 0.24
N SER A 73 -4.43 -8.85 -0.77
CA SER A 73 -5.12 -8.76 -2.05
C SER A 73 -5.73 -10.11 -2.42
N ALA A 74 -6.82 -10.09 -3.19
CA ALA A 74 -7.41 -11.32 -3.71
C ALA A 74 -6.39 -12.07 -4.57
N TRP A 75 -6.25 -13.37 -4.33
CA TRP A 75 -5.34 -14.22 -5.10
C TRP A 75 -5.82 -14.39 -6.56
N SER A 76 -7.12 -14.55 -6.75
CA SER A 76 -7.76 -14.76 -8.06
C SER A 76 -9.20 -14.27 -8.03
N ASP A 77 -9.70 -13.86 -9.18
CA ASP A 77 -11.10 -13.47 -9.45
C ASP A 77 -12.08 -14.66 -9.52
N ARG A 78 -11.58 -15.90 -9.53
CA ARG A 78 -12.43 -17.09 -9.64
C ARG A 78 -13.23 -17.25 -8.33
N PRO A 79 -14.56 -17.47 -8.40
CA PRO A 79 -15.42 -17.52 -7.22
C PRO A 79 -15.00 -18.52 -6.13
N ALA A 80 -14.27 -19.58 -6.50
CA ALA A 80 -13.77 -20.57 -5.54
C ALA A 80 -12.79 -20.00 -4.50
N TYR A 81 -12.14 -18.86 -4.78
CA TYR A 81 -11.23 -18.19 -3.84
C TYR A 81 -11.92 -17.13 -2.97
N ASN A 82 -13.21 -16.88 -3.19
CA ASN A 82 -13.94 -15.88 -2.43
C ASN A 82 -14.22 -16.30 -0.99
N ASP A 83 -13.92 -17.52 -0.55
CA ASP A 83 -14.20 -17.99 0.83
C ASP A 83 -12.95 -18.59 1.51
N THR A 84 -11.76 -18.39 0.93
CA THR A 84 -10.47 -18.77 1.53
C THR A 84 -9.87 -17.69 2.40
#